data_AF-A0A2R5LCC3-F1
#
_entry.id   AF-A0A2R5LCC3-F1
#
_cell.length_a   1.000
_cell.length_b   1.000
_cell.length_c   1.000
_cell.angle_alpha   90.00
_cell.angle_beta   90.00
_cell.angle_gamma   90.00
#
_symmetry.space_group_name_H-M   'P 1'
#
loop_
_entity.id
_entity.type
_entity.pdbx_description
1 polymer ?
#
loop_
_entity_poly.entity_id
_entity_poly.type
_entity_poly.pdbx_seq_one_letter_code
_entity_poly.pdbx_strand_id
1 'polypeptide(L)'
;RCEESFDAEEECWQELEAFWGAEKQRCQKELPIPSSSTEDQLERQDFLSEPPVAVRKSTTPVKNRKDSLYIVRGEDINDVPTSYVVSGLRPHEFPVIGTFVDPRIIPGFRYRVRVNSTQRVLFDGRALRLDSIGRGYGKRLTFEPTGSSLNENDNFFYSDTIAQGFGFSPIAIEVGEKFRARHVKSEEYCGELVCSEIARPQEEISSTASDNRRVEKEIKVNFYAKFQSVSNRLLDRQLPWHKVRVSGVAVLVKEAKMPVAVLDRIVVEESALAGYELVPSSRGDCEE
;
A
#
# COMPACT_ATOMS: atom_id res chain seq x y z
N ARG A 1 30.77 -43.71 -22.97
CA ARG A 1 30.20 -42.90 -24.07
C ARG A 1 28.71 -42.78 -23.80
N CYS A 2 28.35 -41.90 -22.86
CA CYS A 2 26.97 -41.50 -22.52
C CYS A 2 27.08 -40.08 -21.95
N GLU A 3 27.37 -39.11 -22.80
CA GLU A 3 27.41 -37.67 -22.46
C GLU A 3 26.47 -36.85 -23.38
N GLU A 4 25.59 -37.49 -24.15
CA GLU A 4 24.80 -36.82 -25.21
C GLU A 4 23.35 -36.47 -24.80
N SER A 5 22.93 -36.66 -23.54
CA SER A 5 21.52 -36.49 -23.14
C SER A 5 21.20 -35.21 -22.37
N PHE A 6 22.18 -34.48 -21.85
CA PHE A 6 21.94 -33.25 -21.09
C PHE A 6 21.83 -32.01 -21.99
N ASP A 7 22.63 -31.95 -23.06
CA ASP A 7 22.65 -30.81 -23.99
C ASP A 7 21.34 -30.66 -24.78
N ALA A 8 20.70 -31.78 -25.13
CA ALA A 8 19.44 -31.78 -25.88
C ALA A 8 18.23 -31.27 -25.07
N GLU A 9 18.24 -31.47 -23.75
CA GLU A 9 17.18 -30.93 -22.88
C GLU A 9 17.37 -29.43 -22.67
N GLU A 10 18.61 -28.96 -22.54
CA GLU A 10 18.93 -27.53 -22.39
C GLU A 10 18.64 -26.74 -23.69
N GLU A 11 18.95 -27.31 -24.84
CA GLU A 11 18.57 -26.76 -26.15
C GLU A 11 17.04 -26.65 -26.32
N CYS A 12 16.29 -27.68 -25.88
CA CYS A 12 14.82 -27.67 -25.92
C CYS A 12 14.21 -26.56 -25.04
N TRP A 13 14.79 -26.32 -23.85
CA TRP A 13 14.36 -25.21 -22.99
C TRP A 13 14.67 -23.85 -23.60
N GLN A 14 15.84 -23.67 -24.21
CA GLN A 14 16.21 -22.43 -24.88
C GLN A 14 15.31 -22.14 -26.09
N GLU A 15 14.94 -23.17 -26.86
CA GLU A 15 13.99 -23.03 -27.97
C GLU A 15 12.59 -22.64 -27.48
N LEU A 16 12.12 -23.21 -26.37
CA LEU A 16 10.86 -22.84 -25.73
C LEU A 16 10.91 -21.39 -25.21
N GLU A 17 11.97 -20.98 -24.54
CA GLU A 17 12.14 -19.59 -24.08
C GLU A 17 12.18 -18.62 -25.26
N ALA A 18 12.89 -18.97 -26.34
CA ALA A 18 12.94 -18.17 -27.56
C ALA A 18 11.57 -18.07 -28.24
N PHE A 19 10.82 -19.18 -28.29
CA PHE A 19 9.47 -19.22 -28.82
C PHE A 19 8.52 -18.34 -28.00
N TRP A 20 8.49 -18.50 -26.67
CA TRP A 20 7.64 -17.68 -25.80
C TRP A 20 8.07 -16.21 -25.78
N GLY A 21 9.37 -15.92 -25.91
CA GLY A 21 9.89 -14.57 -26.08
C GLY A 21 9.44 -13.91 -27.38
N ALA A 22 9.50 -14.64 -28.49
CA ALA A 22 9.02 -14.18 -29.80
C ALA A 22 7.49 -14.01 -29.82
N GLU A 23 6.76 -14.93 -29.21
CA GLU A 23 5.29 -14.89 -29.10
C GLU A 23 4.85 -13.70 -28.24
N LYS A 24 5.53 -13.43 -27.11
CA LYS A 24 5.31 -12.23 -26.29
C LYS A 24 5.49 -10.96 -27.11
N GLN A 25 6.54 -10.87 -27.92
CA GLN A 25 6.77 -9.72 -28.80
C GLN A 25 5.72 -9.61 -29.93
N ARG A 26 5.22 -10.73 -30.47
CA ARG A 26 4.16 -10.71 -31.48
C ARG A 26 2.85 -10.20 -30.90
N CYS A 27 2.42 -10.74 -29.75
CA CYS A 27 1.22 -10.29 -29.05
C CYS A 27 1.27 -8.80 -28.69
N GLN A 28 2.44 -8.29 -28.27
CA GLN A 28 2.64 -6.86 -28.00
C GLN A 28 2.50 -5.97 -29.27
N LYS A 29 2.78 -6.50 -30.47
CA LYS A 29 2.67 -5.77 -31.74
C LYS A 29 1.27 -5.88 -32.38
N GLU A 30 0.55 -6.97 -32.12
CA GLU A 30 -0.71 -7.31 -32.80
C GLU A 30 -1.99 -6.90 -32.06
N LEU A 31 -1.91 -6.27 -30.87
CA LEU A 31 -3.09 -5.79 -30.13
C LEU A 31 -3.28 -4.26 -30.25
N PRO A 32 -4.04 -3.77 -31.25
CA PRO A 32 -4.41 -2.36 -31.36
C PRO A 32 -5.69 -2.08 -30.57
N ILE A 33 -5.64 -2.17 -29.24
CA ILE A 33 -6.50 -1.35 -28.38
C ILE A 33 -5.60 -0.86 -27.23
N PRO A 34 -5.31 0.45 -27.13
CA PRO A 34 -4.72 0.98 -25.92
C PRO A 34 -5.79 0.92 -24.84
N SER A 35 -5.82 -0.17 -24.06
CA SER A 35 -6.54 -0.17 -22.80
C SER A 35 -5.68 0.63 -21.80
N SER A 36 -6.30 1.59 -21.12
CA SER A 36 -5.66 2.43 -20.10
C SER A 36 -5.54 1.72 -18.74
N SER A 37 -5.94 0.45 -18.67
CA SER A 37 -5.92 -0.33 -17.44
C SER A 37 -4.51 -0.44 -16.85
N THR A 38 -4.42 -0.54 -15.52
CA THR A 38 -3.15 -0.76 -14.84
C THR A 38 -2.54 -2.11 -15.26
N GLU A 39 -3.37 -3.13 -15.52
CA GLU A 39 -2.94 -4.41 -16.08
C GLU A 39 -2.22 -4.27 -17.44
N ASP A 40 -2.81 -3.55 -18.40
CA ASP A 40 -2.20 -3.35 -19.71
C ASP A 40 -0.85 -2.64 -19.62
N GLN A 41 -0.70 -1.72 -18.67
CA GLN A 41 0.59 -1.06 -18.41
C GLN A 41 1.62 -2.06 -17.88
N LEU A 42 1.18 -3.00 -17.02
CA LEU A 42 2.01 -4.04 -16.42
C LEU A 42 2.45 -5.14 -17.41
N GLU A 43 1.61 -5.49 -18.39
CA GLU A 43 1.95 -6.53 -19.38
C GLU A 43 2.90 -6.01 -20.48
N ARG A 44 2.80 -4.73 -20.82
CA ARG A 44 3.50 -4.14 -21.97
C ARG A 44 4.90 -3.60 -21.64
N GLN A 45 5.14 -3.20 -20.40
CA GLN A 45 6.41 -2.59 -20.00
C GLN A 45 7.37 -3.64 -19.42
N ASP A 46 8.67 -3.46 -19.64
CA ASP A 46 9.68 -4.34 -19.06
C ASP A 46 10.18 -3.77 -17.73
N PHE A 47 9.43 -4.08 -16.67
CA PHE A 47 9.61 -3.52 -15.32
C PHE A 47 10.97 -3.81 -14.68
N LEU A 48 11.69 -4.81 -15.20
CA LEU A 48 13.00 -5.22 -14.67
C LEU A 48 14.15 -4.46 -15.34
N SER A 49 13.96 -3.94 -16.55
CA SER A 49 14.99 -3.26 -17.33
C SER A 49 14.83 -1.74 -17.38
N GLU A 50 13.65 -1.21 -17.06
CA GLU A 50 13.40 0.24 -17.08
C GLU A 50 13.98 0.99 -15.87
N PRO A 51 14.72 2.10 -16.07
CA PRO A 51 15.14 2.96 -14.98
C PRO A 51 13.92 3.63 -14.32
N PRO A 52 13.91 3.83 -12.99
CA PRO A 52 12.76 4.42 -12.30
C PRO A 52 12.44 5.80 -12.88
N VAL A 53 11.18 6.00 -13.30
CA VAL A 53 10.66 7.31 -13.71
C VAL A 53 10.98 8.30 -12.60
N ALA A 54 11.63 9.40 -12.96
CA ALA A 54 12.23 10.35 -12.05
C ALA A 54 11.21 10.97 -11.08
N VAL A 55 10.99 10.30 -9.93
CA VAL A 55 10.41 10.92 -8.75
C VAL A 55 11.45 11.94 -8.25
N ARG A 56 11.01 13.19 -8.10
CA ARG A 56 11.85 14.32 -7.68
C ARG A 56 12.69 13.96 -6.44
N LYS A 57 14.01 13.85 -6.70
CA LYS A 57 15.18 13.72 -5.82
C LYS A 57 14.94 13.54 -4.31
N SER A 58 15.31 12.35 -3.83
CA SER A 58 16.19 12.20 -2.67
C SER A 58 17.20 11.08 -2.94
N THR A 59 18.27 11.41 -3.68
CA THR A 59 19.40 10.50 -3.92
C THR A 59 20.18 10.30 -2.62
N THR A 60 19.86 9.22 -1.91
CA THR A 60 20.84 8.56 -1.04
C THR A 60 21.29 7.28 -1.75
N PRO A 61 22.60 6.98 -1.78
CA PRO A 61 23.10 5.79 -2.45
C PRO A 61 22.51 4.55 -1.79
N VAL A 62 22.06 3.61 -2.63
CA VAL A 62 21.56 2.29 -2.24
C VAL A 62 22.70 1.55 -1.54
N LYS A 63 22.78 1.68 -0.21
CA LYS A 63 23.57 0.75 0.60
C LYS A 63 22.93 -0.62 0.44
N ASN A 64 23.71 -1.62 0.02
CA ASN A 64 23.37 -3.04 -0.03
C ASN A 64 22.43 -3.40 1.13
N ARG A 65 21.11 -3.37 0.86
CA ARG A 65 20.13 -3.91 1.78
C ARG A 65 20.28 -5.41 1.63
N LYS A 66 20.48 -6.13 2.75
CA LYS A 66 20.26 -7.57 2.74
C LYS A 66 18.80 -7.75 2.32
N ASP A 67 18.59 -8.17 1.08
CA ASP A 67 17.24 -8.51 0.61
C ASP A 67 16.83 -9.77 1.38
N SER A 68 16.03 -9.56 2.42
CA SER A 68 15.43 -10.65 3.16
C SER A 68 14.57 -11.46 2.18
N LEU A 69 14.87 -12.75 2.10
CA LEU A 69 14.06 -13.72 1.36
C LEU A 69 12.93 -14.18 2.27
N TYR A 70 11.70 -14.10 1.78
CA TYR A 70 10.50 -14.55 2.45
C TYR A 70 9.90 -15.70 1.66
N ILE A 71 9.60 -16.81 2.33
CA ILE A 71 8.82 -17.90 1.72
C ILE A 71 7.39 -17.70 2.18
N VAL A 72 6.47 -17.55 1.23
CA VAL A 72 5.03 -17.42 1.49
C VAL A 72 4.31 -18.58 0.82
N ARG A 73 3.30 -19.13 1.52
CA ARG A 73 2.58 -20.30 1.04
C ARG A 73 1.08 -20.07 1.10
N GLY A 74 0.37 -20.50 0.06
CA GLY A 74 -1.09 -20.37 0.03
C GLY A 74 -1.78 -21.22 1.10
N GLU A 75 -1.18 -22.34 1.52
CA GLU A 75 -1.69 -23.17 2.63
C GLU A 75 -1.79 -22.39 3.95
N ASP A 76 -0.85 -21.46 4.21
CA ASP A 76 -0.82 -20.65 5.43
C ASP A 76 -2.01 -19.69 5.54
N ILE A 77 -2.68 -19.43 4.41
CA ILE A 77 -3.84 -18.53 4.30
C ILE A 77 -5.13 -19.26 3.91
N ASN A 78 -5.12 -20.60 3.98
CA ASN A 78 -6.21 -21.47 3.55
C ASN A 78 -6.62 -21.29 2.07
N ASP A 79 -5.64 -21.07 1.20
CA ASP A 79 -5.79 -20.98 -0.26
C ASP A 79 -5.06 -22.16 -0.95
N VAL A 80 -4.96 -22.12 -2.28
CA VAL A 80 -4.26 -23.13 -3.10
C VAL A 80 -2.83 -23.35 -2.57
N PRO A 81 -2.35 -24.60 -2.41
CA PRO A 81 -1.06 -24.91 -1.77
C PRO A 81 0.17 -24.65 -2.68
N THR A 82 0.30 -23.42 -3.17
CA THR A 82 1.47 -22.92 -3.88
C THR A 82 2.47 -22.27 -2.92
N SER A 83 3.75 -22.26 -3.29
CA SER A 83 4.84 -21.65 -2.51
C SER A 83 5.62 -20.68 -3.39
N TYR A 84 5.91 -19.49 -2.86
CA TYR A 84 6.65 -18.45 -3.58
C TYR A 84 7.80 -17.94 -2.73
N VAL A 85 8.93 -17.65 -3.39
CA VAL A 85 10.05 -16.94 -2.78
C VAL A 85 9.93 -15.46 -3.15
N VAL A 86 9.67 -14.63 -2.15
CA VAL A 86 9.52 -13.18 -2.30
C VAL A 86 10.79 -12.50 -1.79
N SER A 87 11.29 -11.53 -2.54
CA SER A 87 12.47 -10.74 -2.20
C SER A 87 12.21 -9.25 -2.39
N GLY A 88 13.06 -8.41 -1.80
CA GLY A 88 13.00 -6.96 -2.00
C GLY A 88 11.78 -6.27 -1.40
N LEU A 89 11.06 -6.90 -0.45
CA LEU A 89 10.01 -6.26 0.34
C LEU A 89 10.61 -5.28 1.35
N ARG A 90 9.92 -4.17 1.58
CA ARG A 90 10.25 -3.25 2.68
C ARG A 90 9.58 -3.76 3.97
N PRO A 91 10.12 -3.44 5.16
CA PRO A 91 9.60 -3.97 6.43
C PRO A 91 8.12 -3.67 6.72
N HIS A 92 7.56 -2.62 6.13
CA HIS A 92 6.18 -2.18 6.30
C HIS A 92 5.24 -2.70 5.20
N GLU A 93 5.75 -3.44 4.22
CA GLU A 93 4.98 -3.91 3.08
C GLU A 93 4.50 -5.34 3.27
N PHE A 94 3.34 -5.64 2.70
CA PHE A 94 2.75 -6.96 2.68
C PHE A 94 2.89 -7.60 1.28
N PRO A 95 3.32 -8.88 1.20
CA PRO A 95 3.47 -9.58 -0.08
C PRO A 95 2.15 -9.85 -0.79
N VAL A 96 2.17 -9.65 -2.10
CA VAL A 96 1.18 -10.18 -3.04
C VAL A 96 1.90 -10.81 -4.23
N ILE A 97 1.66 -12.10 -4.47
CA ILE A 97 2.33 -12.83 -5.56
C ILE A 97 1.52 -14.08 -5.93
N GLY A 98 1.28 -14.30 -7.22
CA GLY A 98 0.64 -15.52 -7.67
C GLY A 98 -0.75 -15.68 -7.04
N THR A 99 -0.99 -16.79 -6.34
CA THR A 99 -2.23 -17.00 -5.57
C THR A 99 -2.19 -16.36 -4.17
N PHE A 100 -1.02 -15.99 -3.67
CA PHE A 100 -0.82 -15.52 -2.31
C PHE A 100 -1.09 -14.02 -2.19
N VAL A 101 -2.04 -13.65 -1.35
CA VAL A 101 -2.28 -12.28 -0.90
C VAL A 101 -2.20 -12.28 0.61
N ASP A 102 -1.29 -11.50 1.19
CA ASP A 102 -1.13 -11.43 2.65
C ASP A 102 -2.48 -11.13 3.33
N PRO A 103 -2.90 -11.90 4.36
CA PRO A 103 -4.21 -11.76 4.99
C PRO A 103 -4.47 -10.40 5.64
N ARG A 104 -3.43 -9.61 5.90
CA ARG A 104 -3.54 -8.25 6.41
C ARG A 104 -4.02 -7.28 5.33
N ILE A 105 -3.97 -7.65 4.06
CA ILE A 105 -4.53 -6.88 2.94
C ILE A 105 -6.04 -7.14 2.90
N ILE A 106 -6.81 -6.14 3.33
CA ILE A 106 -8.26 -6.25 3.50
C ILE A 106 -8.95 -5.18 2.64
N PRO A 107 -9.97 -5.54 1.85
CA PRO A 107 -10.77 -4.57 1.12
C PRO A 107 -11.42 -3.53 2.04
N GLY A 108 -11.45 -2.28 1.60
CA GLY A 108 -11.92 -1.10 2.31
C GLY A 108 -10.80 -0.24 2.90
N PHE A 109 -9.58 -0.76 2.99
CA PHE A 109 -8.40 -0.01 3.46
C PHE A 109 -7.58 0.54 2.29
N ARG A 110 -6.80 1.60 2.56
CA ARG A 110 -5.91 2.26 1.58
C ARG A 110 -4.52 1.63 1.58
N TYR A 111 -3.98 1.39 0.39
CA TYR A 111 -2.64 0.86 0.19
C TYR A 111 -1.88 1.64 -0.88
N ARG A 112 -0.58 1.80 -0.67
CA ARG A 112 0.35 2.17 -1.75
C ARG A 112 1.02 0.90 -2.26
N VAL A 113 0.96 0.69 -3.58
CA VAL A 113 1.47 -0.53 -4.22
C VAL A 113 2.80 -0.26 -4.89
N ARG A 114 3.77 -1.13 -4.65
CA ARG A 114 5.09 -1.12 -5.28
C ARG A 114 5.37 -2.46 -5.96
N VAL A 115 6.01 -2.44 -7.12
CA VAL A 115 6.52 -3.68 -7.74
C VAL A 115 7.75 -4.16 -6.96
N ASN A 116 7.76 -5.41 -6.52
CA ASN A 116 8.85 -5.97 -5.72
C ASN A 116 10.19 -5.86 -6.45
N SER A 117 11.27 -5.76 -5.68
CA SER A 117 12.65 -5.56 -6.19
C SER A 117 12.89 -4.30 -7.03
N THR A 118 11.89 -3.42 -7.20
CA THR A 118 12.02 -2.13 -7.90
C THR A 118 11.67 -0.95 -6.99
N GLN A 119 11.94 0.29 -7.43
CA GLN A 119 11.42 1.50 -6.78
C GLN A 119 10.07 1.96 -7.35
N ARG A 120 9.51 1.22 -8.31
CA ARG A 120 8.33 1.64 -9.06
C ARG A 120 7.08 1.45 -8.24
N VAL A 121 6.32 2.52 -8.09
CA VAL A 121 5.01 2.54 -7.43
C VAL A 121 3.91 2.63 -8.48
N LEU A 122 2.80 1.92 -8.25
CA LEU A 122 1.63 2.00 -9.10
C LEU A 122 0.79 3.24 -8.75
N PHE A 123 -0.17 3.57 -9.61
CA PHE A 123 -1.15 4.65 -9.41
C PHE A 123 -0.53 6.03 -9.16
N ASP A 124 0.59 6.33 -9.83
CA ASP A 124 1.38 7.55 -9.64
C ASP A 124 1.85 7.77 -8.18
N GLY A 125 2.00 6.67 -7.43
CA GLY A 125 2.38 6.70 -6.02
C GLY A 125 1.25 7.10 -5.07
N ARG A 126 0.02 7.26 -5.57
CA ARG A 126 -1.17 7.50 -4.73
C ARG A 126 -1.49 6.25 -3.91
N ALA A 127 -1.98 6.47 -2.70
CA ALA A 127 -2.57 5.40 -1.92
C ALA A 127 -4.04 5.27 -2.34
N LEU A 128 -4.44 4.12 -2.85
CA LEU A 128 -5.82 3.88 -3.26
C LEU A 128 -6.49 2.89 -2.33
N ARG A 129 -7.80 3.06 -2.12
CA ARG A 129 -8.61 2.08 -1.42
C ARG A 129 -8.72 0.81 -2.26
N LEU A 130 -8.45 -0.34 -1.65
CA LEU A 130 -8.72 -1.64 -2.25
C LEU A 130 -10.22 -1.96 -2.13
N ASP A 131 -10.94 -2.07 -3.24
CA ASP A 131 -12.37 -2.36 -3.24
C ASP A 131 -12.67 -3.86 -3.22
N SER A 132 -11.87 -4.67 -3.90
CA SER A 132 -12.06 -6.13 -3.91
C SER A 132 -10.80 -6.92 -4.24
N ILE A 133 -10.75 -8.16 -3.75
CA ILE A 133 -9.78 -9.18 -4.15
C ILE A 133 -10.58 -10.30 -4.84
N GLY A 134 -10.28 -10.53 -6.11
CA GLY A 134 -10.92 -11.55 -6.93
C GLY A 134 -10.58 -12.96 -6.48
N ARG A 135 -11.45 -13.91 -6.81
CA ARG A 135 -11.21 -15.34 -6.60
C ARG A 135 -10.47 -15.93 -7.80
N GLY A 136 -9.82 -17.08 -7.63
CA GLY A 136 -9.08 -17.77 -8.69
C GLY A 136 -7.60 -17.92 -8.37
N TYR A 137 -6.79 -18.29 -9.37
CA TYR A 137 -5.33 -18.44 -9.22
C TYR A 137 -4.65 -17.07 -9.24
N GLY A 138 -4.76 -16.31 -10.34
CA GLY A 138 -4.45 -14.88 -10.36
C GLY A 138 -5.56 -14.09 -9.65
N LYS A 139 -5.25 -13.46 -8.52
CA LYS A 139 -6.21 -12.64 -7.76
C LYS A 139 -6.30 -11.27 -8.44
N ARG A 140 -7.47 -10.95 -8.97
CA ARG A 140 -7.76 -9.59 -9.48
C ARG A 140 -7.88 -8.61 -8.31
N LEU A 141 -6.94 -7.69 -8.20
CA LEU A 141 -6.94 -6.63 -7.18
C LEU A 141 -7.56 -5.39 -7.81
N THR A 142 -8.76 -5.00 -7.34
CA THR A 142 -9.48 -3.83 -7.85
C THR A 142 -9.46 -2.72 -6.81
N PHE A 143 -8.97 -1.55 -7.18
CA PHE A 143 -8.92 -0.36 -6.35
C PHE A 143 -10.00 0.63 -6.75
N GLU A 144 -10.21 1.64 -5.91
CA GLU A 144 -11.19 2.68 -6.19
C GLU A 144 -10.93 3.39 -7.54
N PRO A 145 -11.98 3.73 -8.29
CA PRO A 145 -11.84 4.35 -9.60
C PRO A 145 -11.26 5.76 -9.49
N THR A 146 -10.62 6.21 -10.57
CA THR A 146 -10.22 7.62 -10.70
C THR A 146 -11.40 8.41 -11.27
N GLY A 147 -12.07 9.20 -10.44
CA GLY A 147 -13.23 10.02 -10.86
C GLY A 147 -14.58 9.43 -10.46
N SER A 148 -15.64 9.84 -11.16
CA SER A 148 -17.04 9.51 -10.80
C SER A 148 -17.65 8.35 -11.58
N SER A 149 -16.94 7.78 -12.57
CA SER A 149 -17.47 6.68 -13.38
C SER A 149 -17.09 5.33 -12.79
N LEU A 150 -18.08 4.62 -12.24
CA LEU A 150 -17.91 3.23 -11.77
C LEU A 150 -17.72 2.23 -12.92
N ASN A 151 -18.14 2.59 -14.14
CA ASN A 151 -18.12 1.69 -15.30
C ASN A 151 -16.77 1.68 -16.03
N GLU A 152 -15.91 2.65 -15.76
CA GLU A 152 -14.61 2.83 -16.40
C GLU A 152 -13.52 2.83 -15.32
N ASN A 153 -13.42 1.71 -14.58
CA ASN A 153 -12.39 1.55 -13.57
C ASN A 153 -11.17 0.79 -14.12
N ASP A 154 -10.12 1.54 -14.40
CA ASP A 154 -8.83 1.06 -14.89
C ASP A 154 -7.83 0.72 -13.75
N ASN A 155 -8.20 0.97 -12.50
CA ASN A 155 -7.35 0.74 -11.34
C ASN A 155 -7.46 -0.72 -10.86
N PHE A 156 -7.14 -1.68 -11.72
CA PHE A 156 -7.03 -3.09 -11.35
C PHE A 156 -5.83 -3.76 -12.00
N PHE A 157 -5.34 -4.83 -11.37
CA PHE A 157 -4.32 -5.72 -11.92
C PHE A 157 -4.43 -7.11 -11.29
N TYR A 158 -3.71 -8.09 -11.82
CA TYR A 158 -3.66 -9.44 -11.26
C TYR A 158 -2.40 -9.66 -10.41
N SER A 159 -2.52 -10.46 -9.35
CA SER A 159 -1.41 -10.75 -8.44
C SER A 159 -0.28 -11.57 -9.07
N ASP A 160 -0.49 -12.16 -10.24
CA ASP A 160 0.47 -12.94 -11.02
C ASP A 160 1.00 -12.22 -12.27
N THR A 161 0.56 -10.98 -12.55
CA THR A 161 1.02 -10.20 -13.72
C THR A 161 2.54 -9.99 -13.71
N ILE A 162 3.13 -9.80 -12.53
CA ILE A 162 4.57 -9.63 -12.35
C ILE A 162 5.13 -10.79 -11.51
N ALA A 163 6.12 -11.51 -12.05
CA ALA A 163 6.70 -12.70 -11.43
C ALA A 163 7.31 -12.44 -10.04
N GLN A 164 7.85 -11.24 -9.80
CA GLN A 164 8.41 -10.84 -8.50
C GLN A 164 7.32 -10.47 -7.48
N GLY A 165 6.09 -10.27 -7.93
CA GLY A 165 4.96 -9.81 -7.13
C GLY A 165 5.03 -8.33 -6.74
N PHE A 166 4.22 -7.99 -5.75
CA PHE A 166 4.00 -6.63 -5.27
C PHE A 166 4.16 -6.52 -3.75
N GLY A 167 4.51 -5.32 -3.31
CA GLY A 167 4.56 -4.92 -1.91
C GLY A 167 3.48 -3.89 -1.62
N PHE A 168 2.59 -4.19 -0.69
CA PHE A 168 1.48 -3.34 -0.29
C PHE A 168 1.82 -2.61 1.01
N SER A 169 1.98 -1.30 0.96
CA SER A 169 2.16 -0.46 2.15
C SER A 169 0.80 0.01 2.68
N PRO A 170 0.42 -0.27 3.94
CA PRO A 170 -0.83 0.22 4.50
C PRO A 170 -0.76 1.73 4.78
N ILE A 171 -1.85 2.47 4.52
CA ILE A 171 -1.88 3.93 4.66
C ILE A 171 -3.09 4.34 5.51
N ALA A 172 -2.83 4.89 6.69
CA ALA A 172 -3.83 5.49 7.57
C ALA A 172 -4.01 6.99 7.32
N ILE A 173 -2.90 7.70 7.08
CA ILE A 173 -2.88 9.15 6.90
C ILE A 173 -2.15 9.58 5.63
N GLU A 174 -2.56 10.71 5.06
CA GLU A 174 -1.89 11.36 3.93
C GLU A 174 -1.62 12.85 4.20
N VAL A 175 -0.71 13.44 3.40
CA VAL A 175 -0.43 14.87 3.48
C VAL A 175 -1.68 15.65 3.09
N GLY A 176 -1.99 16.70 3.86
CA GLY A 176 -3.18 17.54 3.69
C GLY A 176 -4.36 17.13 4.57
N GLU A 177 -4.35 15.94 5.17
CA GLU A 177 -5.39 15.55 6.12
C GLU A 177 -5.39 16.47 7.35
N LYS A 178 -6.61 16.85 7.78
CA LYS A 178 -6.85 17.79 8.88
C LYS A 178 -7.38 17.06 10.10
N PHE A 179 -6.91 17.48 11.26
CA PHE A 179 -7.26 16.89 12.53
C PHE A 179 -7.60 17.95 13.57
N ARG A 180 -8.55 17.61 14.44
CA ARG A 180 -8.83 18.30 15.70
C ARG A 180 -8.02 17.62 16.80
N ALA A 181 -7.24 18.41 17.54
CA ALA A 181 -6.52 17.94 18.71
C ALA A 181 -7.45 17.97 19.93
N ARG A 182 -7.55 16.85 20.64
CA ARG A 182 -8.38 16.68 21.83
C ARG A 182 -7.55 16.16 22.99
N HIS A 183 -7.76 16.71 24.18
CA HIS A 183 -7.06 16.20 25.37
C HIS A 183 -7.67 14.87 25.83
N VAL A 184 -6.87 13.81 25.98
CA VAL A 184 -7.36 12.44 26.17
C VAL A 184 -8.24 12.28 27.42
N LYS A 185 -7.95 13.00 28.52
CA LYS A 185 -8.72 12.84 29.77
C LYS A 185 -9.96 13.72 29.87
N SER A 186 -9.92 14.92 29.28
CA SER A 186 -10.99 15.92 29.45
C SER A 186 -11.84 16.08 28.21
N GLU A 187 -11.47 15.42 27.10
CA GLU A 187 -12.14 15.50 25.80
C GLU A 187 -12.27 16.92 25.24
N GLU A 188 -11.51 17.85 25.78
CA GLU A 188 -11.55 19.26 25.42
C GLU A 188 -10.86 19.49 24.08
N TYR A 189 -11.50 20.24 23.20
CA TYR A 189 -10.91 20.70 21.94
C TYR A 189 -9.76 21.68 22.21
N CYS A 190 -8.62 21.41 21.61
CA CYS A 190 -7.39 22.14 21.87
C CYS A 190 -6.81 22.85 20.63
N GLY A 191 -7.36 22.61 19.45
CA GLY A 191 -6.92 23.24 18.21
C GLY A 191 -7.03 22.32 17.01
N GLU A 192 -6.59 22.83 15.87
CA GLU A 192 -6.54 22.12 14.60
C GLU A 192 -5.14 22.05 14.03
N LEU A 193 -4.85 20.94 13.38
CA LEU A 193 -3.57 20.67 12.76
C LEU A 193 -3.72 19.90 11.46
N VAL A 194 -2.80 20.16 10.54
CA VAL A 194 -2.79 19.55 9.21
C VAL A 194 -1.50 18.80 8.99
N CYS A 195 -1.62 17.56 8.52
CA CYS A 195 -0.48 16.76 8.11
C CYS A 195 0.24 17.46 6.95
N SER A 196 1.50 17.82 7.16
CA SER A 196 2.31 18.54 6.18
C SER A 196 3.37 17.66 5.51
N GLU A 197 3.80 16.59 6.18
CA GLU A 197 4.85 15.69 5.69
C GLU A 197 4.76 14.35 6.42
N ILE A 198 4.89 13.23 5.69
CA ILE A 198 5.03 11.90 6.30
C ILE A 198 6.51 11.64 6.59
N ALA A 199 6.86 11.47 7.86
CA ALA A 199 8.25 11.41 8.32
C ALA A 199 8.83 9.98 8.27
N ARG A 200 7.99 8.95 8.41
CA ARG A 200 8.36 7.54 8.25
C ARG A 200 7.24 6.75 7.57
N PRO A 201 7.56 5.60 6.94
CA PRO A 201 6.54 4.66 6.51
C PRO A 201 5.57 4.29 7.64
N GLN A 202 4.34 4.00 7.27
CA GLN A 202 3.30 3.60 8.20
C GLN A 202 3.32 2.07 8.33
N GLU A 203 3.27 1.57 9.57
CA GLU A 203 3.47 0.15 9.88
C GLU A 203 2.27 -0.38 10.65
N GLU A 204 1.64 -1.46 10.17
CA GLU A 204 0.56 -2.11 10.91
C GLU A 204 1.11 -2.78 12.16
N ILE A 205 0.54 -2.42 13.32
CA ILE A 205 0.83 -3.01 14.63
C ILE A 205 -0.09 -4.20 14.87
N SER A 206 -1.38 -4.01 14.61
CA SER A 206 -2.40 -5.03 14.84
C SER A 206 -3.55 -4.90 13.83
N SER A 207 -4.22 -6.01 13.61
CA SER A 207 -5.44 -6.09 12.79
C SER A 207 -6.37 -7.09 13.45
N THR A 208 -7.52 -6.60 13.93
CA THR A 208 -8.52 -7.42 14.62
C THR A 208 -9.82 -7.38 13.85
N ALA A 209 -10.48 -8.54 13.73
CA ALA A 209 -11.80 -8.66 13.17
C ALA A 209 -12.73 -9.21 14.26
N SER A 210 -13.82 -8.50 14.54
CA SER A 210 -14.83 -8.94 15.50
C SER A 210 -15.97 -9.71 14.81
N ASP A 211 -16.75 -10.45 15.60
CA ASP A 211 -17.83 -11.33 15.10
C ASP A 211 -18.87 -10.60 14.24
N ASN A 212 -19.07 -9.31 14.49
CA ASN A 212 -19.94 -8.44 13.71
C ASN A 212 -19.33 -8.02 12.34
N ARG A 213 -18.18 -8.58 11.92
CA ARG A 213 -17.43 -8.21 10.71
C ARG A 213 -16.90 -6.77 10.70
N ARG A 214 -16.80 -6.13 11.87
CA ARG A 214 -16.03 -4.90 12.04
C ARG A 214 -14.55 -5.27 12.07
N VAL A 215 -13.74 -4.51 11.34
CA VAL A 215 -12.28 -4.69 11.29
C VAL A 215 -11.63 -3.43 11.83
N GLU A 216 -10.75 -3.59 12.81
CA GLU A 216 -9.96 -2.51 13.38
C GLU A 216 -8.48 -2.77 13.12
N LYS A 217 -7.80 -1.78 12.55
CA LYS A 217 -6.35 -1.82 12.31
C LYS A 217 -5.68 -0.70 13.07
N GLU A 218 -4.63 -1.06 13.81
CA GLU A 218 -3.75 -0.10 14.45
C GLU A 218 -2.50 0.07 13.59
N ILE A 219 -2.25 1.30 13.17
CA ILE A 219 -1.13 1.63 12.28
C ILE A 219 -0.25 2.67 12.97
N LYS A 220 1.03 2.34 13.14
CA LYS A 220 2.04 3.26 13.61
C LYS A 220 2.24 4.36 12.58
N VAL A 221 2.10 5.61 13.01
CA VAL A 221 2.25 6.80 12.16
C VAL A 221 3.33 7.72 12.72
N ASN A 222 4.13 8.30 11.81
CA ASN A 222 5.11 9.33 12.14
C ASN A 222 5.05 10.42 11.06
N PHE A 223 4.65 11.63 11.44
CA PHE A 223 4.44 12.72 10.49
C PHE A 223 4.75 14.08 11.13
N TYR A 224 4.88 15.10 10.30
CA TYR A 224 4.93 16.49 10.75
C TYR A 224 3.61 17.17 10.46
N ALA A 225 3.09 17.89 11.44
CA ALA A 225 1.89 18.68 11.33
C ALA A 225 2.15 20.17 11.50
N LYS A 226 1.25 21.00 10.97
CA LYS A 226 1.21 22.45 11.20
C LYS A 226 -0.08 22.80 11.91
N PHE A 227 -0.01 23.68 12.90
CA PHE A 227 -1.22 24.18 13.55
C PHE A 227 -1.93 25.18 12.64
N GLN A 228 -3.25 25.06 12.55
CA GLN A 228 -4.14 26.05 11.95
C GLN A 228 -4.77 26.94 13.01
N SER A 229 -5.15 26.35 14.15
CA SER A 229 -5.71 27.04 15.31
C SER A 229 -5.27 26.33 16.58
N VAL A 230 -5.18 27.05 17.70
CA VAL A 230 -4.78 26.52 19.00
C VAL A 230 -5.53 27.19 20.13
N SER A 231 -5.91 26.42 21.15
CA SER A 231 -6.45 26.94 22.39
C SER A 231 -5.33 27.33 23.36
N ASN A 232 -5.68 28.09 24.40
CA ASN A 232 -4.74 28.53 25.45
C ASN A 232 -3.94 27.37 26.07
N ARG A 233 -4.56 26.19 26.19
CA ARG A 233 -3.93 25.01 26.78
C ARG A 233 -2.76 24.46 25.97
N LEU A 234 -2.79 24.58 24.65
CA LEU A 234 -1.63 24.24 23.81
C LEU A 234 -0.62 25.37 23.73
N LEU A 235 -1.06 26.64 23.82
CA LEU A 235 -0.15 27.80 23.86
C LEU A 235 0.88 27.70 24.99
N ASP A 236 0.47 27.20 26.15
CA ASP A 236 1.36 27.01 27.31
C ASP A 236 2.51 26.02 27.06
N ARG A 237 2.42 25.16 26.04
CA ARG A 237 3.46 24.17 25.71
C ARG A 237 4.60 24.70 24.84
N GLN A 238 4.56 25.97 24.40
CA GLN A 238 5.63 26.60 23.60
C GLN A 238 6.07 25.77 22.38
N LEU A 239 5.11 25.20 21.65
CA LEU A 239 5.37 24.30 20.53
C LEU A 239 5.86 25.05 19.28
N PRO A 240 6.68 24.42 18.41
CA PRO A 240 7.00 24.95 17.10
C PRO A 240 5.76 24.89 16.17
N TRP A 241 4.97 25.96 16.17
CA TRP A 241 3.65 26.03 15.51
C TRP A 241 3.64 25.66 14.03
N HIS A 242 4.75 25.96 13.35
CA HIS A 242 4.90 25.79 11.90
C HIS A 242 5.38 24.38 11.49
N LYS A 243 5.80 23.55 12.45
CA LYS A 243 6.22 22.16 12.20
C LYS A 243 6.37 21.38 13.53
N VAL A 244 5.32 20.69 13.94
CA VAL A 244 5.36 19.77 15.10
C VAL A 244 5.48 18.33 14.62
N ARG A 245 6.39 17.56 15.22
CA ARG A 245 6.48 16.11 14.94
C ARG A 245 5.42 15.38 15.76
N VAL A 246 4.68 14.49 15.11
CA VAL A 246 3.67 13.62 15.73
C VAL A 246 4.09 12.17 15.51
N SER A 247 4.13 11.41 16.60
CA SER A 247 4.35 9.95 16.59
C SER A 247 3.28 9.31 17.45
N GLY A 248 2.59 8.31 16.90
CA GLY A 248 1.49 7.67 17.59
C GLY A 248 0.89 6.52 16.79
N VAL A 249 -0.28 6.08 17.24
CA VAL A 249 -1.02 4.96 16.66
C VAL A 249 -2.33 5.45 16.08
N ALA A 250 -2.49 5.33 14.77
CA ALA A 250 -3.73 5.60 14.06
C ALA A 250 -4.63 4.36 14.11
N VAL A 251 -5.88 4.55 14.51
CA VAL A 251 -6.89 3.49 14.59
C VAL A 251 -7.82 3.63 13.39
N LEU A 252 -7.71 2.71 12.43
CA LEU A 252 -8.61 2.61 11.29
C LEU A 252 -9.72 1.61 11.61
N VAL A 253 -10.97 2.00 11.37
CA VAL A 253 -12.14 1.17 11.61
C VAL A 253 -12.93 1.00 10.33
N LYS A 254 -13.16 -0.25 9.95
CA LYS A 254 -14.12 -0.62 8.92
C LYS A 254 -15.33 -1.26 9.58
N GLU A 255 -16.44 -0.54 9.59
CA GLU A 255 -17.69 -1.05 10.14
C GLU A 255 -18.31 -2.14 9.25
N ALA A 256 -19.17 -2.96 9.86
CA ALA A 256 -19.88 -4.01 9.16
C ALA A 256 -20.67 -3.45 7.97
N LYS A 257 -20.56 -4.09 6.80
CA LYS A 257 -21.24 -3.69 5.56
C LYS A 257 -20.82 -2.32 5.00
N MET A 258 -19.96 -1.57 5.68
CA MET A 258 -19.40 -0.35 5.13
C MET A 258 -18.28 -0.72 4.14
N PRO A 259 -18.29 -0.15 2.92
CA PRO A 259 -17.29 -0.47 1.92
C PRO A 259 -15.90 0.10 2.28
N VAL A 260 -15.86 1.15 3.12
CA VAL A 260 -14.66 1.94 3.38
C VAL A 260 -14.28 1.91 4.86
N ALA A 261 -12.99 1.71 5.13
CA ALA A 261 -12.40 1.94 6.45
C ALA A 261 -12.14 3.44 6.64
N VAL A 262 -12.47 3.94 7.83
CA VAL A 262 -12.26 5.35 8.19
C VAL A 262 -11.25 5.45 9.32
N LEU A 263 -10.50 6.55 9.35
CA LEU A 263 -9.68 6.89 10.49
C LEU A 263 -10.58 7.34 11.64
N ASP A 264 -10.53 6.63 12.76
CA ASP A 264 -11.31 6.97 13.94
C ASP A 264 -10.59 8.04 14.77
N ARG A 265 -9.33 7.77 15.12
CA ARG A 265 -8.46 8.65 15.91
C ARG A 265 -6.99 8.28 15.76
N ILE A 266 -6.11 9.17 16.20
CA ILE A 266 -4.67 8.91 16.39
C ILE A 266 -4.35 9.17 17.86
N VAL A 267 -3.88 8.15 18.57
CA VAL A 267 -3.39 8.27 19.95
C VAL A 267 -1.92 8.66 19.90
N VAL A 268 -1.58 9.82 20.47
CA VAL A 268 -0.22 10.36 20.40
C VAL A 268 0.62 9.83 21.57
N GLU A 269 1.70 9.11 21.26
CA GLU A 269 2.57 8.45 22.25
C GLU A 269 3.84 9.26 22.51
N GLU A 270 4.59 9.55 21.45
CA GLU A 270 5.95 10.10 21.54
C GLU A 270 6.05 11.43 20.81
N SER A 271 5.51 12.49 21.41
CA SER A 271 5.70 13.85 20.90
C SER A 271 5.41 14.91 21.95
N ALA A 272 5.62 16.18 21.56
CA ALA A 272 5.20 17.33 22.36
C ALA A 272 3.67 17.43 22.55
N LEU A 273 2.91 16.61 21.81
CA LEU A 273 1.47 16.40 21.94
C LEU A 273 1.11 15.11 22.71
N ALA A 274 2.03 14.53 23.47
CA ALA A 274 1.70 13.41 24.36
C ALA A 274 0.59 13.82 25.36
N GLY A 275 -0.38 12.93 25.53
CA GLY A 275 -1.61 13.18 26.31
C GLY A 275 -2.77 13.77 25.50
N TYR A 276 -2.58 13.98 24.20
CA TYR A 276 -3.63 14.36 23.25
C TYR A 276 -3.90 13.23 22.26
N GLU A 277 -5.07 13.28 21.66
CA GLU A 277 -5.43 12.47 20.50
C GLU A 277 -5.84 13.39 19.35
N LEU A 278 -5.71 12.88 18.14
CA LEU A 278 -6.06 13.59 16.92
C LEU A 278 -7.26 12.89 16.28
N VAL A 279 -8.34 13.64 16.06
CA VAL A 279 -9.56 13.13 15.43
C VAL A 279 -9.72 13.82 14.07
N PRO A 280 -10.05 13.09 12.99
CA PRO A 280 -10.25 13.71 11.68
C PRO A 280 -11.30 14.84 11.71
N SER A 281 -11.00 15.96 11.05
CA SER A 281 -11.91 17.11 11.01
C SER A 281 -13.16 16.88 10.17
N SER A 282 -13.11 15.99 9.17
CA SER A 282 -14.24 15.66 8.28
C SER A 282 -15.39 14.90 8.96
N ARG A 283 -15.26 14.56 10.25
CA ARG A 283 -16.28 13.87 11.03
C ARG A 283 -17.40 14.83 11.53
N GLY A 284 -17.65 15.94 10.83
CA GLY A 284 -18.35 17.10 11.40
C GLY A 284 -19.21 17.97 10.49
N ASP A 285 -19.42 17.62 9.21
CA ASP A 285 -20.39 18.33 8.34
C ASP A 285 -21.45 17.34 7.81
N CYS A 286 -22.15 16.66 8.72
CA CYS A 286 -23.54 16.34 8.47
C CYS A 286 -24.33 17.44 9.18
N GLU A 287 -24.57 18.54 8.47
CA GLU A 287 -25.54 19.55 8.91
C GLU A 287 -26.91 18.85 9.10
N GLU A 288 -27.52 19.10 10.26
CA GLU A 288 -28.93 18.78 10.54
C GLU A 288 -29.89 19.50 9.58
#